data_AF-A0A517Z272-F1
#
_entry.id   AF-A0A517Z272-F1
#
_cell.length_a   1.000
_cell.length_b   1.000
_cell.length_c   1.000
_cell.angle_alpha   90.00
_cell.angle_beta   90.00
_cell.angle_gamma   90.00
#
_symmetry.space_group_name_H-M   'P 1'
#
loop_
_entity.id
_entity.type
_entity.pdbx_description
1 polymer ?
#
loop_
_entity_poly.entity_id
_entity_poly.type
_entity_poly.pdbx_seq_one_letter_code
_entity_poly.pdbx_strand_id
1 'polypeptide(L)'
;MPAWPGGPCPDCGDDMPANLVRCATCRALLNPELKPSDIVPYEPVQLQEVASFVESGLVGCFVGCPKCRRTLRVHAKYNGHKVACRFCDATFLFDRSRDDLSWRGGWCQCPHCEKELRFEQAALGRRVACRFCEGHLRPRDAEESV
;
A
#
# COMPACT_ATOMS: atom_id res chain seq x y z
N MET A 1 32.60 1.97 39.00
CA MET A 1 31.64 2.70 39.84
C MET A 1 31.89 2.25 41.27
N PRO A 2 32.27 3.13 42.21
CA PRO A 2 32.54 2.68 43.57
C PRO A 2 31.22 2.23 44.18
N ALA A 3 31.18 0.95 44.53
CA ALA A 3 30.12 0.37 45.34
C ALA A 3 30.10 1.04 46.72
N TRP A 4 28.91 1.16 47.32
CA TRP A 4 28.81 1.63 48.71
C TRP A 4 29.71 0.78 49.62
N PRO A 5 30.61 1.39 50.41
CA PRO A 5 31.57 0.64 51.22
C PRO A 5 30.93 -0.05 52.44
N GLY A 6 29.66 0.23 52.73
CA GLY A 6 29.00 -0.15 53.97
C GLY A 6 29.02 1.00 54.99
N GLY A 7 28.02 1.05 55.86
CA GLY A 7 27.90 2.08 56.91
C GLY A 7 26.55 2.80 56.91
N PRO A 8 26.40 3.85 57.75
CA PRO A 8 25.14 4.53 57.96
C PRO A 8 24.68 5.29 56.72
N CYS A 9 23.39 5.15 56.40
CA CYS A 9 22.74 5.92 55.34
C CYS A 9 22.84 7.42 55.64
N PRO A 10 23.22 8.26 54.64
CA PRO A 10 23.34 9.71 54.84
C PRO A 10 22.01 10.41 55.20
N ASP A 11 20.88 9.81 54.81
CA ASP A 11 19.55 10.44 54.97
C ASP A 11 18.81 9.96 56.23
N CYS A 12 18.84 8.66 56.54
CA CYS A 12 18.09 8.10 57.68
C CYS A 12 18.96 7.54 58.81
N GLY A 13 20.28 7.44 58.62
CA GLY A 13 21.22 6.96 59.64
C GLY A 13 21.26 5.44 59.85
N ASP A 14 20.37 4.66 59.22
CA ASP A 14 20.39 3.20 59.32
C ASP A 14 21.63 2.60 58.67
N ASP A 15 22.19 1.56 59.30
CA ASP A 15 23.39 0.90 58.80
C ASP A 15 23.08 0.02 57.58
N MET A 16 23.72 0.35 56.45
CA MET A 16 23.54 -0.33 55.17
C MET A 16 24.76 -1.19 54.83
N PRO A 17 24.57 -2.46 54.40
CA PRO A 17 25.67 -3.31 53.97
C PRO A 17 26.34 -2.79 52.70
N ALA A 18 27.58 -3.21 52.46
CA ALA A 18 28.33 -2.85 51.26
C ALA A 18 27.64 -3.31 49.96
N ASN A 19 28.00 -2.69 48.84
CA ASN A 19 27.50 -2.98 47.48
C ASN A 19 26.01 -2.64 47.22
N LEU A 20 25.40 -1.79 48.05
CA LEU A 20 24.07 -1.26 47.79
C LEU A 20 24.12 0.07 47.02
N VAL A 21 23.08 0.31 46.22
CA VAL A 21 22.87 1.58 45.49
C VAL A 21 21.89 2.49 46.24
N ARG A 22 20.89 1.87 46.90
CA ARG A 22 19.84 2.58 47.66
C ARG A 22 19.71 2.02 49.06
N CYS A 23 19.33 2.88 50.00
CA CYS A 23 18.98 2.48 51.35
C CYS A 23 17.75 1.56 51.35
N ALA A 24 17.79 0.48 52.11
CA ALA A 24 16.65 -0.44 52.26
C ALA A 24 15.47 0.20 53.00
N THR A 25 15.73 1.16 53.91
CA THR A 25 14.71 1.83 54.72
C THR A 25 14.10 3.03 53.99
N CYS A 26 14.91 4.03 53.64
CA CYS A 26 14.41 5.30 53.10
C CYS A 26 14.51 5.43 51.57
N ARG A 27 15.11 4.44 50.87
CA ARG A 27 15.33 4.41 49.41
C ARG A 27 16.22 5.53 48.85
N ALA A 28 16.84 6.33 49.72
CA ALA A 28 17.86 7.31 49.37
C ALA A 28 19.01 6.67 48.58
N LEU A 29 19.61 7.43 47.66
CA LEU A 29 20.82 6.99 46.96
C LEU A 29 21.99 7.02 47.93
N LEU A 30 22.64 5.87 48.12
CA LEU A 30 23.78 5.75 49.05
C LEU A 30 25.05 6.34 48.44
N ASN A 31 25.19 6.30 47.13
CA ASN A 31 26.27 6.99 46.44
C ASN A 31 25.77 8.35 45.92
N PRO A 32 26.25 9.48 46.48
CA PRO A 32 25.83 10.83 46.08
C PRO A 32 26.31 11.24 44.67
N GLU A 33 27.26 10.51 44.09
CA GLU A 33 27.70 10.73 42.70
C GLU A 33 26.68 10.19 41.69
N LEU A 34 25.75 9.32 42.11
CA LEU A 34 24.69 8.81 41.27
C LEU A 34 23.52 9.81 41.23
N LYS A 35 23.01 10.04 40.02
CA LYS A 35 21.78 10.81 39.80
C LYS A 35 20.73 9.89 39.20
N PRO A 36 19.45 9.99 39.60
CA PRO A 36 18.37 9.34 38.88
C PRO A 36 18.39 9.80 37.42
N SER A 37 18.47 8.86 36.47
CA SER A 37 18.26 9.15 35.06
C SER A 37 16.80 8.91 34.74
N ASP A 38 16.10 9.95 34.27
CA ASP A 38 14.78 9.78 33.69
C ASP A 38 14.93 9.17 32.30
N ILE A 39 14.28 8.04 32.08
CA ILE A 39 14.10 7.49 30.75
C ILE A 39 12.93 8.25 30.14
N VAL A 40 13.18 9.11 29.16
CA VAL A 40 12.12 9.80 28.44
C VAL A 40 11.31 8.74 27.68
N PRO A 41 10.03 8.50 28.02
CA PRO A 41 9.21 7.56 27.28
C PRO A 41 9.04 8.07 25.86
N TYR A 42 9.22 7.19 24.87
CA TYR A 42 8.92 7.53 23.49
C TYR A 42 7.42 7.77 23.33
N GLU A 43 7.05 8.88 22.70
CA GLU A 43 5.66 9.15 22.30
C GLU A 43 5.40 8.55 20.92
N PRO A 44 4.41 7.64 20.77
CA PRO A 44 4.09 7.06 19.48
C PRO A 44 3.57 8.13 18.51
N VAL A 45 4.29 8.34 17.40
CA VAL A 45 3.82 9.17 16.30
C VAL A 45 2.63 8.50 15.59
N GLN A 46 1.55 9.24 15.38
CA GLN A 46 0.43 8.79 14.55
C GLN A 46 0.88 8.79 13.09
N LEU A 47 0.89 7.60 12.46
CA LEU A 47 1.20 7.49 11.06
C LEU A 47 0.01 7.95 10.22
N GLN A 48 0.29 8.62 9.09
CA GLN A 48 -0.75 8.99 8.14
C GLN A 48 -1.32 7.73 7.47
N GLU A 49 -2.64 7.59 7.48
CA GLU A 49 -3.33 6.51 6.77
C GLU A 49 -3.11 6.68 5.26
N VAL A 50 -2.36 5.76 4.66
CA VAL A 50 -2.18 5.71 3.22
C VAL A 50 -3.39 4.99 2.64
N ALA A 51 -4.15 5.70 1.82
CA ALA A 51 -5.35 5.14 1.22
C ALA A 51 -5.00 3.88 0.40
N SER A 52 -5.45 2.72 0.89
CA SER A 52 -5.24 1.45 0.24
C SER A 52 -6.09 1.37 -1.03
N PHE A 53 -5.46 0.99 -2.15
CA PHE A 53 -6.14 0.61 -3.36
C PHE A 53 -5.55 -0.69 -3.89
N VAL A 54 -6.34 -1.45 -4.63
CA VAL A 54 -5.91 -2.71 -5.21
C VAL A 54 -5.71 -2.54 -6.72
N GLU A 55 -4.68 -3.15 -7.28
CA GLU A 55 -4.52 -3.19 -8.73
C GLU A 55 -5.50 -4.19 -9.35
N SER A 56 -6.14 -3.82 -10.45
CA SER A 56 -6.99 -4.72 -11.22
C SER A 56 -6.49 -4.83 -12.64
N GLY A 57 -6.25 -6.06 -13.10
CA GLY A 57 -5.76 -6.32 -14.45
C GLY A 57 -6.84 -6.04 -15.51
N LEU A 58 -6.43 -5.38 -16.60
CA LEU A 58 -7.25 -5.20 -17.78
C LEU A 58 -7.59 -6.56 -18.40
N VAL A 59 -8.87 -6.90 -18.48
CA VAL A 59 -9.34 -8.13 -19.14
C VAL A 59 -9.49 -7.90 -20.64
N GLY A 60 -9.96 -6.73 -21.06
CA GLY A 60 -9.99 -6.35 -22.46
C GLY A 60 -10.47 -4.92 -22.71
N CYS A 61 -10.55 -4.56 -23.99
CA CYS A 61 -10.80 -3.19 -24.41
C CYS A 61 -11.91 -3.07 -25.47
N PHE A 62 -12.48 -1.87 -25.54
CA PHE A 62 -13.43 -1.47 -26.57
C PHE A 62 -12.70 -0.67 -27.64
N VAL A 63 -12.65 -1.21 -28.86
CA VAL A 63 -11.96 -0.61 -30.02
C VAL A 63 -12.91 -0.45 -31.19
N GLY A 64 -12.83 0.65 -31.92
CA GLY A 64 -13.57 0.79 -33.17
C GLY A 64 -12.90 0.01 -34.32
N CYS A 65 -13.69 -0.70 -35.11
CA CYS A 65 -13.20 -1.34 -36.34
C CYS A 65 -12.70 -0.29 -37.34
N PRO A 66 -11.51 -0.44 -37.95
CA PRO A 66 -10.99 0.53 -38.91
C PRO A 66 -11.84 0.66 -40.19
N LYS A 67 -12.59 -0.40 -40.56
CA LYS A 67 -13.41 -0.43 -41.78
C LYS A 67 -14.83 0.10 -41.55
N CYS A 68 -15.55 -0.47 -40.57
CA CYS A 68 -16.97 -0.14 -40.34
C CYS A 68 -17.19 0.82 -39.17
N ARG A 69 -16.14 1.19 -38.43
CA ARG A 69 -16.15 2.12 -37.28
C ARG A 69 -17.04 1.69 -36.11
N ARG A 70 -17.62 0.49 -36.14
CA ARG A 70 -18.40 -0.07 -35.04
C ARG A 70 -17.47 -0.49 -33.91
N THR A 71 -17.92 -0.28 -32.68
CA THR A 71 -17.21 -0.68 -31.46
C THR A 71 -17.22 -2.20 -31.32
N LEU A 72 -16.03 -2.76 -31.17
CA LEU A 72 -15.76 -4.16 -30.93
C LEU A 72 -15.25 -4.34 -29.50
N ARG A 73 -15.65 -5.43 -28.88
CA ARG A 73 -15.17 -5.87 -27.58
C ARG A 73 -14.09 -6.93 -27.80
N VAL A 74 -12.83 -6.60 -27.51
CA VAL A 74 -11.68 -7.46 -27.79
C VAL A 74 -10.91 -7.74 -26.50
N HIS A 75 -10.65 -9.01 -26.21
CA HIS A 75 -9.91 -9.42 -25.01
C HIS A 75 -8.43 -9.01 -25.14
N ALA A 76 -7.83 -8.56 -24.02
CA ALA A 76 -6.45 -8.09 -23.99
C ALA A 76 -5.42 -9.13 -24.48
N LYS A 77 -5.70 -10.43 -24.32
CA LYS A 77 -4.86 -11.54 -24.83
C LYS A 77 -4.65 -11.55 -26.34
N TYR A 78 -5.50 -10.85 -27.10
CA TYR A 78 -5.35 -10.74 -28.55
C TYR A 78 -4.48 -9.55 -28.95
N ASN A 79 -3.91 -8.79 -28.00
CA ASN A 79 -2.98 -7.71 -28.32
C ASN A 79 -1.80 -8.27 -29.14
N GLY A 80 -1.49 -7.63 -30.27
CA GLY A 80 -0.51 -8.12 -31.24
C GLY A 80 -1.02 -9.20 -32.21
N HIS A 81 -2.28 -9.62 -32.11
CA HIS A 81 -2.86 -10.65 -32.98
C HIS A 81 -3.86 -10.08 -33.99
N LYS A 82 -4.06 -10.81 -35.10
CA LYS A 82 -5.10 -10.49 -36.09
C LYS A 82 -6.48 -10.91 -35.55
N VAL A 83 -7.42 -9.98 -35.58
CA VAL A 83 -8.82 -10.21 -35.18
C VAL A 83 -9.76 -9.84 -36.31
N ALA A 84 -10.92 -10.50 -36.36
CA ALA A 84 -11.96 -10.24 -37.34
C ALA A 84 -13.11 -9.43 -36.71
N CYS A 85 -13.58 -8.41 -37.43
CA CYS A 85 -14.76 -7.66 -37.03
C CYS A 85 -16.03 -8.48 -37.24
N ARG A 86 -16.79 -8.74 -36.18
CA ARG A 86 -18.08 -9.48 -36.24
C ARG A 86 -19.15 -8.80 -37.13
N PHE A 87 -18.99 -7.52 -37.47
CA PHE A 87 -20.01 -6.77 -38.22
C PHE A 87 -19.74 -6.63 -39.72
N CYS A 88 -18.49 -6.73 -40.16
CA CYS A 88 -18.13 -6.52 -41.56
C CYS A 88 -17.04 -7.48 -42.06
N ASP A 89 -16.69 -8.48 -41.23
CA ASP A 89 -15.70 -9.53 -41.46
C ASP A 89 -14.30 -9.04 -41.86
N ALA A 90 -14.03 -7.76 -41.64
CA ALA A 90 -12.72 -7.17 -41.90
C ALA A 90 -11.74 -7.70 -40.85
N THR A 91 -10.63 -8.26 -41.34
CA THR A 91 -9.52 -8.69 -40.48
C THR A 91 -8.50 -7.58 -40.38
N PHE A 92 -8.05 -7.29 -39.16
CA PHE A 92 -7.03 -6.27 -38.90
C PHE A 92 -6.14 -6.71 -37.73
N LEU A 93 -4.95 -6.13 -37.64
CA LEU A 93 -4.05 -6.34 -36.50
C LEU A 93 -4.59 -5.55 -35.31
N PHE A 94 -4.94 -6.22 -34.21
CA PHE A 94 -5.32 -5.55 -32.99
C PHE A 94 -4.08 -5.32 -32.13
N ASP A 95 -3.73 -4.06 -31.94
CA ASP A 95 -2.61 -3.63 -31.13
C ASP A 95 -2.98 -2.31 -30.45
N ARG A 96 -2.96 -2.31 -29.13
CA ARG A 96 -3.40 -1.18 -28.31
C ARG A 96 -2.46 0.02 -28.38
N SER A 97 -1.23 -0.17 -28.85
CA SER A 97 -0.26 0.91 -29.04
C SER A 97 -0.51 1.71 -30.33
N ARG A 98 -1.36 1.21 -31.23
CA ARG A 98 -1.62 1.87 -32.51
C ARG A 98 -2.72 2.93 -32.40
N ASP A 99 -2.43 4.11 -32.93
CA ASP A 99 -3.37 5.25 -32.96
C ASP A 99 -4.55 5.07 -33.95
N ASP A 100 -4.42 4.18 -34.94
CA ASP A 100 -5.48 3.94 -35.92
C ASP A 100 -6.67 3.14 -35.32
N LEU A 101 -6.45 2.52 -34.17
CA LEU A 101 -7.48 1.86 -33.40
C LEU A 101 -8.09 2.87 -32.42
N SER A 102 -9.35 3.25 -32.68
CA SER A 102 -10.13 4.12 -31.78
C SER A 102 -10.48 3.42 -30.46
N TRP A 103 -9.47 3.20 -29.62
CA TRP A 103 -9.61 2.68 -28.27
C TRP A 103 -10.34 3.70 -27.39
N ARG A 104 -11.47 3.30 -26.81
CA ARG A 104 -12.28 4.20 -25.97
C ARG A 104 -12.25 3.86 -24.48
N GLY A 105 -11.66 2.72 -24.13
CA GLY A 105 -11.66 2.21 -22.77
C GLY A 105 -11.62 0.70 -22.70
N GLY A 106 -11.88 0.15 -21.52
CA GLY A 106 -11.84 -1.29 -21.30
C GLY A 106 -12.67 -1.76 -20.14
N TRP A 107 -12.48 -3.03 -19.81
CA TRP A 107 -13.11 -3.64 -18.66
C TRP A 107 -12.13 -4.49 -17.86
N CYS A 108 -12.38 -4.54 -16.56
CA CYS A 108 -11.68 -5.37 -15.59
C CYS A 108 -12.68 -5.96 -14.59
N GLN A 109 -12.24 -6.87 -13.74
CA GLN A 109 -13.05 -7.36 -12.62
C GLN A 109 -12.64 -6.62 -11.35
N CYS A 110 -13.64 -6.18 -10.57
CA CYS A 110 -13.36 -5.59 -9.28
C CYS A 110 -12.79 -6.65 -8.32
N PRO A 111 -11.60 -6.48 -7.73
CA PRO A 111 -11.06 -7.46 -6.77
C PRO A 111 -11.84 -7.53 -5.46
N HIS A 112 -12.70 -6.53 -5.18
CA HIS A 112 -13.51 -6.49 -3.96
C HIS A 112 -14.87 -7.18 -4.10
N CYS A 113 -15.46 -7.18 -5.32
CA CYS A 113 -16.83 -7.64 -5.52
C CYS A 113 -17.05 -8.47 -6.80
N GLU A 114 -15.97 -8.77 -7.52
CA GLU A 114 -15.90 -9.62 -8.72
C GLU A 114 -16.75 -9.16 -9.92
N LYS A 115 -17.48 -8.06 -9.80
CA LYS A 115 -18.29 -7.48 -10.89
C LYS A 115 -17.41 -6.89 -11.99
N GLU A 116 -17.89 -7.00 -13.23
CA GLU A 116 -17.28 -6.35 -14.40
C GLU A 116 -17.40 -4.83 -14.26
N LEU A 117 -16.25 -4.16 -14.23
CA LEU A 117 -16.14 -2.71 -14.27
C LEU A 117 -15.72 -2.27 -15.65
N ARG A 118 -16.47 -1.34 -16.24
CA ARG A 118 -16.14 -0.68 -17.50
C ARG A 118 -15.62 0.71 -17.20
N PHE A 119 -14.58 1.10 -17.92
CA PHE A 119 -13.91 2.37 -17.72
C PHE A 119 -13.41 2.95 -19.04
N GLU A 120 -13.27 4.27 -19.07
CA GLU A 120 -12.70 5.00 -20.20
C GLU A 120 -11.17 4.94 -20.18
N GLN A 121 -10.53 5.17 -21.34
CA GLN A 121 -9.08 5.13 -21.47
C GLN A 121 -8.35 5.97 -20.40
N ALA A 122 -8.90 7.14 -20.05
CA ALA A 122 -8.32 8.05 -19.05
C ALA A 122 -8.27 7.47 -17.63
N ALA A 123 -9.07 6.45 -17.31
CA ALA A 123 -9.08 5.80 -16.01
C ALA A 123 -7.96 4.76 -15.85
N LEU A 124 -7.32 4.33 -16.95
CA LEU A 124 -6.22 3.38 -16.89
C LEU A 124 -5.02 3.99 -16.14
N GLY A 125 -4.46 3.26 -15.19
CA GLY A 125 -3.37 3.72 -14.34
C GLY A 125 -3.77 4.74 -13.27
N ARG A 126 -5.06 5.14 -13.21
CA ARG A 126 -5.57 6.07 -12.20
C ARG A 126 -6.38 5.35 -11.13
N ARG A 127 -6.37 5.89 -9.91
CA ARG A 127 -7.23 5.41 -8.84
C ARG A 127 -8.68 5.79 -9.17
N VAL A 128 -9.55 4.79 -9.17
CA VAL A 128 -10.99 4.93 -9.36
C VAL A 128 -11.73 4.18 -8.27
N ALA A 129 -12.97 4.56 -8.02
CA ALA A 129 -13.87 3.83 -7.12
C ALA A 129 -14.74 2.87 -7.93
N CYS A 130 -14.92 1.65 -7.43
CA CYS A 130 -15.86 0.71 -7.97
C CYS A 130 -17.29 1.24 -7.82
N ARG A 131 -18.06 1.32 -8.92
CA ARG A 131 -19.46 1.77 -8.87
C ARG A 131 -20.38 0.88 -8.01
N PHE A 132 -19.98 -0.36 -7.73
CA PHE A 132 -20.82 -1.35 -7.05
C PHE A 132 -20.53 -1.52 -5.56
N CYS A 133 -19.27 -1.39 -5.15
CA CYS A 133 -18.84 -1.63 -3.77
C CYS A 133 -18.00 -0.49 -3.20
N GLU A 134 -17.81 0.59 -3.96
CA GLU A 134 -17.04 1.79 -3.60
C GLU A 134 -15.55 1.55 -3.30
N GLY A 135 -15.11 0.29 -3.33
CA GLY A 135 -13.71 -0.11 -3.19
C GLY A 135 -12.82 0.60 -4.21
N HIS A 136 -11.68 1.08 -3.73
CA HIS A 136 -10.72 1.80 -4.56
C HIS A 136 -9.80 0.84 -5.29
N LEU A 137 -9.73 0.98 -6.60
CA LEU A 137 -8.84 0.18 -7.44
C LEU A 137 -8.10 1.04 -8.46
N ARG A 138 -7.05 0.45 -9.02
CA ARG A 138 -6.30 1.01 -10.15
C ARG A 138 -6.32 0.00 -11.30
N PRO A 139 -7.09 0.25 -12.38
CA PRO A 139 -7.03 -0.57 -13.58
C PRO A 139 -5.63 -0.45 -14.19
N ARG A 140 -4.97 -1.57 -14.43
CA ARG A 140 -3.63 -1.61 -15.00
C ARG A 140 -3.58 -2.60 -16.16
N ASP A 141 -2.70 -2.33 -17.10
CA ASP A 141 -2.38 -3.30 -18.13
C ASP A 141 -1.72 -4.52 -17.52
N ALA A 142 -2.14 -5.69 -17.99
CA ALA A 142 -1.47 -6.93 -17.71
C ALA A 142 -0.18 -7.00 -18.55
N GLU A 143 0.77 -6.11 -18.25
CA GLU A 143 2.14 -6.19 -18.74
C GLU A 143 3.07 -6.41 -17.54
N GLU A 144 3.55 -7.66 -17.49
CA GLU A 144 4.68 -8.23 -16.76
C GLU A 144 4.92 -7.80 -15.31
N SER A 145 4.51 -8.69 -14.41
CA SER A 145 5.25 -8.95 -13.16
C SER A 145 6.70 -9.26 -13.53
N VAL A 146 7.59 -8.29 -13.33
CA VAL A 146 9.03 -8.52 -13.19
C VAL A 146 9.31 -8.89 -11.74
#